data_AF-A0A931UF07-F1
#
_entry.id   AF-A0A931UF07-F1
#
_cell.length_a   1.000
_cell.length_b   1.000
_cell.length_c   1.000
_cell.angle_alpha   90.00
_cell.angle_beta   90.00
_cell.angle_gamma   90.00
#
_symmetry.space_group_name_H-M   'P 1'
#
loop_
_entity.id
_entity.type
_entity.pdbx_description
1 polymer ?
#
loop_
_entity_poly.entity_id
_entity_poly.type
_entity_poly.pdbx_seq_one_letter_code
_entity_poly.pdbx_strand_id
1 'polypeptide(L)'
;EDLAKAKDLIYGGNSAIGLDMIPLISFELLELDARGVLGFKGRGDARIAFERGETNIDYQTTPAYNAAVVPLIKEGKAIPLMTFGQLDDNGNIVRDPAVPDLPTVPEVYEKIKGKKPSGKFWDTYKIFMPSAFAVQKILWVHRDAPAEALRAFYTASDLLGKDKEFVTKTSKILGGYPLMRGDRLEKTILQAFQIDAQTQRFVREWVGKKYHVKLD
;
A
#
# COMPACT_ATOMS: atom_id res chain seq x y z
N GLU A 1 -20.32 -6.35 -4.73
CA GLU A 1 -21.37 -6.86 -3.82
C GLU A 1 -20.97 -8.21 -3.27
N ASP A 2 -20.45 -9.12 -4.09
CA ASP A 2 -20.02 -10.45 -3.65
C ASP A 2 -18.90 -10.44 -2.59
N LEU A 3 -17.96 -9.49 -2.68
CA LEU A 3 -16.89 -9.37 -1.68
C LEU A 3 -17.42 -9.17 -0.25
N ALA A 4 -18.50 -8.42 -0.08
CA ALA A 4 -19.11 -8.19 1.24
C ALA A 4 -19.81 -9.44 1.82
N LYS A 5 -20.16 -10.39 0.95
CA LYS A 5 -20.81 -11.66 1.30
C LYS A 5 -19.82 -12.81 1.42
N ALA A 6 -18.59 -12.63 0.94
CA ALA A 6 -17.55 -13.63 1.01
C ALA A 6 -17.26 -14.00 2.48
N LYS A 7 -17.00 -15.29 2.69
CA LYS A 7 -16.71 -15.90 3.99
C LYS A 7 -15.39 -16.64 3.93
N ASP A 8 -14.79 -16.83 5.10
CA ASP A 8 -13.56 -17.59 5.25
C ASP A 8 -12.43 -17.09 4.34
N LEU A 9 -12.27 -15.76 4.21
CA LEU A 9 -11.15 -15.20 3.48
C LEU A 9 -9.86 -15.42 4.28
N ILE A 10 -8.86 -15.99 3.64
CA ILE A 10 -7.56 -16.31 4.22
C ILE A 10 -6.51 -15.52 3.44
N TYR A 11 -5.90 -14.57 4.14
CA TYR A 11 -4.80 -13.76 3.63
C TYR A 11 -3.47 -14.30 4.14
N GLY A 12 -2.52 -14.54 3.24
CA GLY A 12 -1.13 -14.87 3.62
C GLY A 12 -0.28 -13.60 3.69
N GLY A 13 0.49 -13.41 4.77
CA GLY A 13 1.33 -12.23 4.93
C GLY A 13 2.62 -12.46 5.73
N ASN A 14 3.50 -11.48 5.72
CA ASN A 14 4.74 -11.54 6.47
C ASN A 14 4.53 -11.16 7.95
N SER A 15 3.98 -9.97 8.21
CA SER A 15 3.89 -9.40 9.56
C SER A 15 2.79 -8.34 9.70
N ALA A 16 2.07 -8.37 10.82
CA ALA A 16 1.00 -7.40 11.12
C ALA A 16 1.49 -5.96 11.32
N ILE A 17 2.81 -5.76 11.47
CA ILE A 17 3.42 -4.44 11.66
C ILE A 17 4.28 -4.00 10.46
N GLY A 18 4.30 -4.78 9.38
CA GLY A 18 4.92 -4.43 8.11
C GLY A 18 3.91 -3.89 7.10
N LEU A 19 4.23 -4.04 5.81
CA LEU A 19 3.34 -3.63 4.71
C LEU A 19 1.99 -4.37 4.72
N ASP A 20 1.93 -5.58 5.28
CA ASP A 20 0.69 -6.34 5.42
C ASP A 20 -0.34 -5.65 6.34
N MET A 21 0.08 -4.68 7.15
CA MET A 21 -0.86 -3.89 7.95
C MET A 21 -1.93 -3.22 7.08
N ILE A 22 -1.60 -2.82 5.84
CA ILE A 22 -2.55 -2.14 4.95
C ILE A 22 -3.69 -3.06 4.50
N PRO A 23 -3.46 -4.26 3.93
CA PRO A 23 -4.56 -5.19 3.67
C PRO A 23 -5.32 -5.55 4.96
N LEU A 24 -4.63 -5.76 6.08
CA LEU A 24 -5.29 -6.10 7.35
C LEU A 24 -6.23 -4.99 7.83
N ILE A 25 -5.81 -3.72 7.82
CA ILE A 25 -6.67 -2.56 8.11
C ILE A 25 -7.82 -2.48 7.09
N SER A 26 -7.55 -2.76 5.82
CA SER A 26 -8.59 -2.72 4.78
C SER A 26 -9.69 -3.75 5.04
N PHE A 27 -9.34 -4.95 5.52
CA PHE A 27 -10.32 -5.97 5.88
C PHE A 27 -11.19 -5.52 7.04
N GLU A 28 -10.60 -4.91 8.07
CA GLU A 28 -11.34 -4.37 9.21
C GLU A 28 -12.25 -3.20 8.81
N LEU A 29 -11.74 -2.29 7.98
CA LEU A 29 -12.49 -1.15 7.48
C LEU A 29 -13.70 -1.60 6.65
N LEU A 30 -13.53 -2.62 5.81
CA LEU A 30 -14.61 -3.17 4.99
C LEU A 30 -15.52 -4.14 5.76
N GLU A 31 -15.14 -4.51 6.99
CA GLU A 31 -15.77 -5.56 7.82
C GLU A 31 -15.87 -6.90 7.08
N LEU A 32 -14.78 -7.29 6.42
CA LEU A 32 -14.69 -8.57 5.74
C LEU A 32 -14.47 -9.70 6.74
N ASP A 33 -15.07 -10.86 6.45
CA ASP A 33 -14.77 -12.11 7.15
C ASP A 33 -13.44 -12.67 6.66
N ALA A 34 -12.36 -12.02 7.10
CA ALA A 34 -11.00 -12.30 6.68
C ALA A 34 -10.06 -12.50 7.87
N ARG A 35 -9.21 -13.53 7.79
CA ARG A 35 -8.13 -13.80 8.73
C ARG A 35 -6.77 -13.71 8.06
N GLY A 36 -5.83 -13.04 8.73
CA GLY A 36 -4.43 -13.01 8.32
C GLY A 36 -3.66 -14.18 8.90
N VAL A 37 -3.06 -15.01 8.04
CA VAL A 37 -2.07 -16.03 8.38
C VAL A 37 -0.70 -15.45 8.12
N LEU A 38 -0.02 -15.08 9.20
CA LEU A 38 1.24 -14.33 9.15
C LEU A 38 2.44 -15.23 9.43
N GLY A 39 3.63 -14.81 9.00
CA GLY A 39 4.89 -15.56 9.19
C GLY A 39 5.52 -16.08 7.90
N PHE A 40 4.96 -15.75 6.73
CA PHE A 40 5.63 -16.00 5.46
C PHE A 40 6.95 -15.21 5.38
N LYS A 41 7.99 -15.79 4.75
CA LYS A 41 9.30 -15.13 4.62
C LYS A 41 9.24 -13.91 3.70
N GLY A 42 8.37 -13.95 2.69
CA GLY A 42 8.19 -12.89 1.71
C GLY A 42 6.81 -12.92 1.07
N ARG A 43 6.39 -11.78 0.50
CA ARG A 43 5.16 -11.68 -0.31
C ARG A 43 5.13 -12.66 -1.49
N GLY A 44 6.30 -13.02 -2.03
CA GLY A 44 6.40 -14.03 -3.08
C GLY A 44 5.95 -15.42 -2.60
N ASP A 45 6.31 -15.80 -1.37
CA ASP A 45 5.88 -17.08 -0.78
C ASP A 45 4.38 -17.05 -0.46
N ALA A 46 3.88 -15.92 0.06
CA ALA A 46 2.44 -15.74 0.29
C ALA A 46 1.64 -15.82 -1.03
N ARG A 47 2.17 -15.28 -2.13
CA ARG A 47 1.56 -15.42 -3.46
C ARG A 47 1.54 -16.87 -3.92
N ILE A 48 2.64 -17.61 -3.72
CA ILE A 48 2.69 -19.04 -4.07
C ILE A 48 1.65 -19.84 -3.28
N ALA A 49 1.44 -19.51 -2.00
CA ALA A 49 0.38 -20.12 -1.20
C ALA A 49 -1.02 -19.81 -1.77
N PHE A 50 -1.25 -18.57 -2.23
CA PHE A 50 -2.48 -18.20 -2.94
C PHE A 50 -2.65 -18.98 -4.26
N GLU A 51 -1.60 -19.05 -5.08
CA GLU A 51 -1.60 -19.79 -6.35
C GLU A 51 -1.87 -21.30 -6.16
N ARG A 52 -1.50 -21.86 -4.99
CA ARG A 52 -1.77 -23.25 -4.58
C ARG A 52 -3.12 -23.45 -3.90
N GLY A 53 -3.86 -22.37 -3.61
CA GLY A 53 -5.13 -22.41 -2.89
C GLY A 53 -5.01 -22.63 -1.39
N GLU A 54 -3.82 -22.49 -0.80
CA GLU A 54 -3.62 -22.52 0.66
C GLU A 54 -4.17 -21.24 1.32
N THR A 55 -4.16 -20.14 0.58
CA THR A 55 -4.85 -18.87 0.88
C THR A 55 -5.74 -18.49 -0.30
N ASN A 56 -6.74 -17.62 -0.09
CA ASN A 56 -7.72 -17.28 -1.12
C ASN A 56 -7.87 -15.78 -1.39
N ILE A 57 -7.11 -14.94 -0.67
CA ILE A 57 -6.91 -13.53 -1.00
C ILE A 57 -5.42 -13.19 -0.89
N ASP A 58 -4.96 -12.34 -1.80
CA ASP A 58 -3.58 -11.93 -1.93
C ASP A 58 -3.49 -10.42 -2.17
N TYR A 59 -2.34 -9.84 -1.82
CA TYR A 59 -1.96 -8.49 -2.23
C TYR A 59 -0.55 -8.50 -2.81
N GLN A 60 -0.37 -7.79 -3.91
CA GLN A 60 0.95 -7.58 -4.51
C GLN A 60 1.18 -6.09 -4.76
N THR A 61 2.43 -5.66 -4.60
CA THR A 61 2.86 -4.34 -5.11
C THR A 61 2.83 -4.33 -6.63
N THR A 62 2.60 -3.16 -7.23
CA THR A 62 2.47 -2.94 -8.67
C THR A 62 3.47 -3.70 -9.55
N PRO A 63 4.78 -3.75 -9.25
CA PRO A 63 5.71 -4.52 -10.07
C PRO A 63 5.42 -6.03 -10.07
N ALA A 64 5.10 -6.59 -8.91
CA ALA A 64 4.77 -8.01 -8.75
C ALA A 64 3.37 -8.32 -9.30
N TYR A 65 2.41 -7.41 -9.14
CA TYR A 65 1.09 -7.52 -9.76
C TYR A 65 1.21 -7.62 -11.29
N ASN A 66 1.94 -6.69 -11.92
CA ASN A 66 2.14 -6.67 -13.37
C ASN A 66 2.88 -7.92 -13.89
N ALA A 67 3.90 -8.37 -13.16
CA ALA A 67 4.74 -9.48 -13.60
C ALA A 67 4.11 -10.86 -13.35
N ALA A 68 3.39 -11.03 -12.23
CA ALA A 68 2.95 -12.35 -11.77
C ALA A 68 1.43 -12.49 -11.67
N VAL A 69 0.68 -11.46 -11.30
CA VAL A 69 -0.79 -11.56 -11.08
C VAL A 69 -1.58 -11.32 -12.36
N VAL A 70 -1.18 -10.36 -13.20
CA VAL A 70 -1.84 -10.11 -14.49
C VAL A 70 -1.93 -11.37 -15.38
N PRO A 71 -0.89 -12.23 -15.48
CA PRO A 71 -1.02 -13.53 -16.13
C PRO A 71 -2.11 -14.42 -15.51
N LEU A 72 -2.18 -14.52 -14.19
CA LEU A 72 -3.21 -15.31 -13.49
C LEU A 72 -4.62 -14.80 -13.77
N ILE A 73 -4.80 -13.48 -13.88
CA ILE A 73 -6.09 -12.87 -14.25
C ILE A 73 -6.48 -13.27 -15.68
N LYS A 74 -5.54 -13.19 -16.63
CA LYS A 74 -5.78 -13.59 -18.03
C LYS A 74 -6.11 -15.09 -18.16
N GLU A 75 -5.56 -15.91 -17.28
CA GLU A 75 -5.85 -17.34 -17.19
C GLU A 75 -7.14 -17.65 -16.41
N GLY A 76 -7.83 -16.64 -15.87
CA GLY A 76 -9.06 -16.81 -15.08
C GLY A 76 -8.83 -17.40 -13.69
N LYS A 77 -7.59 -17.41 -13.20
CA LYS A 77 -7.19 -17.95 -11.90
C LYS A 77 -7.22 -16.94 -10.76
N ALA A 78 -7.31 -15.65 -11.08
CA ALA A 78 -7.38 -14.57 -10.11
C ALA A 78 -8.37 -13.50 -10.56
N ILE A 79 -9.02 -12.85 -9.60
CA ILE A 79 -9.95 -11.74 -9.85
C ILE A 79 -9.41 -10.52 -9.09
N PRO A 80 -9.07 -9.41 -9.78
CA PRO A 80 -8.64 -8.21 -9.10
C PRO A 80 -9.83 -7.55 -8.40
N LEU A 81 -9.68 -7.24 -7.12
CA LEU A 81 -10.78 -6.73 -6.29
C LEU A 81 -10.78 -5.20 -6.19
N MET A 82 -9.62 -4.63 -5.87
CA MET A 82 -9.44 -3.22 -5.55
C MET A 82 -7.96 -2.88 -5.44
N THR A 83 -7.67 -1.59 -5.32
CA THR A 83 -6.35 -1.04 -5.01
C THR A 83 -6.36 -0.36 -3.65
N PHE A 84 -5.19 -0.16 -3.06
CA PHE A 84 -5.06 0.72 -1.88
C PHE A 84 -5.12 2.21 -2.24
N GLY A 85 -5.05 2.53 -3.54
CA GLY A 85 -4.98 3.89 -4.04
C GLY A 85 -3.59 4.49 -3.97
N GLN A 86 -3.50 5.75 -4.39
CA GLN A 86 -2.30 6.58 -4.35
C GLN A 86 -2.61 7.96 -3.78
N LEU A 87 -1.59 8.72 -3.38
CA LEU A 87 -1.77 10.12 -3.01
C LEU A 87 -1.69 11.03 -4.23
N ASP A 88 -2.62 11.98 -4.32
CA ASP A 88 -2.47 13.17 -5.16
C ASP A 88 -1.64 14.27 -4.44
N ASP A 89 -1.34 15.36 -5.15
CA ASP A 89 -0.57 16.51 -4.61
C ASP A 89 -1.27 17.22 -3.43
N ASN A 90 -2.56 16.98 -3.23
CA ASN A 90 -3.36 17.52 -2.14
C ASN A 90 -3.43 16.57 -0.92
N GLY A 91 -2.85 15.37 -1.02
CA GLY A 91 -2.89 14.35 0.02
C GLY A 91 -4.19 13.53 0.05
N ASN A 92 -5.00 13.58 -1.01
CA ASN A 92 -6.18 12.73 -1.15
C ASN A 92 -5.81 11.35 -1.68
N ILE A 93 -6.55 10.33 -1.24
CA ILE A 93 -6.44 8.98 -1.78
C ILE A 93 -7.23 8.93 -3.09
N VAL A 94 -6.51 8.70 -4.20
CA VAL A 94 -7.05 8.59 -5.56
C VAL A 94 -6.80 7.20 -6.13
N ARG A 95 -7.42 6.90 -7.28
CA ARG A 95 -7.18 5.64 -7.98
C ARG A 95 -5.73 5.48 -8.39
N ASP A 96 -5.26 4.24 -8.35
CA ASP A 96 -3.90 3.90 -8.74
C ASP A 96 -3.76 4.05 -10.28
N PRO A 97 -2.86 4.91 -10.78
CA PRO A 97 -2.67 5.12 -12.22
C PRO A 97 -2.18 3.85 -12.95
N ALA A 98 -1.62 2.87 -12.24
CA ALA A 98 -1.20 1.61 -12.85
C ALA A 98 -2.39 0.71 -13.22
N VAL A 99 -3.54 0.88 -12.54
CA VAL A 99 -4.77 0.07 -12.71
C VAL A 99 -6.02 0.94 -12.43
N PRO A 100 -6.26 1.99 -13.25
CA PRO A 100 -7.25 3.04 -12.95
C PRO A 100 -8.72 2.56 -13.01
N ASP A 101 -8.96 1.39 -13.62
CA ASP A 101 -10.29 0.79 -13.72
C ASP A 101 -10.71 0.11 -12.41
N LEU A 102 -9.76 -0.23 -11.53
CA LEU A 102 -10.06 -0.83 -10.23
C LEU A 102 -10.43 0.25 -9.21
N PRO A 103 -11.46 0.00 -8.38
CA PRO A 103 -11.81 0.91 -7.30
C PRO A 103 -10.73 0.88 -6.22
N THR A 104 -10.64 1.96 -5.46
CA THR A 104 -9.87 2.04 -4.22
C THR A 104 -10.63 1.41 -3.05
N VAL A 105 -9.94 1.05 -1.96
CA VAL A 105 -10.59 0.63 -0.71
C VAL A 105 -11.70 1.60 -0.24
N PRO A 106 -11.50 2.95 -0.19
CA PRO A 106 -12.58 3.86 0.17
C PRO A 106 -13.78 3.84 -0.80
N GLU A 107 -13.56 3.70 -2.12
CA GLU A 107 -14.66 3.54 -3.08
C GLU A 107 -15.42 2.21 -2.88
N VAL A 108 -14.69 1.12 -2.57
CA VAL A 108 -15.31 -0.17 -2.23
C VAL A 108 -16.11 -0.07 -0.94
N TYR A 109 -15.59 0.62 0.08
CA TYR A 109 -16.31 0.88 1.32
C TYR A 109 -17.62 1.63 1.04
N GLU A 110 -17.57 2.72 0.27
CA GLU A 110 -18.75 3.51 -0.09
C GLU A 110 -19.78 2.65 -0.83
N LYS A 111 -19.33 1.79 -1.76
CA LYS A 111 -20.20 0.87 -2.49
C LYS A 111 -20.87 -0.16 -1.58
N ILE A 112 -20.18 -0.68 -0.57
CA ILE A 112 -20.70 -1.71 0.33
C ILE A 112 -21.59 -1.10 1.44
N LYS A 113 -21.20 0.06 1.97
CA LYS A 113 -21.81 0.66 3.17
C LYS A 113 -22.75 1.83 2.86
N GLY A 114 -22.78 2.33 1.63
CA GLY A 114 -23.62 3.46 1.19
C GLY A 114 -23.23 4.82 1.78
N LYS A 115 -22.04 4.94 2.39
CA LYS A 115 -21.55 6.15 3.05
C LYS A 115 -20.03 6.21 3.02
N LYS A 116 -19.46 7.41 3.20
CA LYS A 116 -18.00 7.61 3.28
C LYS A 116 -17.37 6.84 4.45
N PRO A 117 -16.12 6.35 4.32
CA PRO A 117 -15.42 5.68 5.41
C PRO A 117 -15.18 6.64 6.58
N SER A 118 -15.24 6.08 7.79
CA SER A 118 -15.06 6.81 9.06
C SER A 118 -14.61 5.86 10.17
N GLY A 119 -14.17 6.42 11.30
CA GLY A 119 -13.75 5.66 12.47
C GLY A 119 -12.27 5.28 12.47
N LYS A 120 -11.84 4.59 13.52
CA LYS A 120 -10.41 4.38 13.84
C LYS A 120 -9.63 3.66 12.75
N PHE A 121 -10.24 2.67 12.09
CA PHE A 121 -9.58 1.98 10.97
C PHE A 121 -9.42 2.87 9.74
N TRP A 122 -10.38 3.77 9.47
CA TRP A 122 -10.22 4.76 8.41
C TRP A 122 -9.13 5.79 8.73
N ASP A 123 -9.10 6.29 9.97
CA ASP A 123 -8.05 7.21 10.40
C ASP A 123 -6.66 6.58 10.31
N THR A 124 -6.54 5.31 10.71
CA THR A 124 -5.32 4.52 10.55
C THR A 124 -4.96 4.34 9.07
N TYR A 125 -5.93 3.99 8.22
CA TYR A 125 -5.72 3.78 6.78
C TYR A 125 -5.14 5.02 6.10
N LYS A 126 -5.70 6.21 6.36
CA LYS A 126 -5.23 7.49 5.79
C LYS A 126 -3.77 7.81 6.14
N ILE A 127 -3.27 7.32 7.27
CA ILE A 127 -1.90 7.57 7.74
C ILE A 127 -0.93 6.51 7.20
N PHE A 128 -1.28 5.24 7.36
CA PHE A 128 -0.35 4.15 7.07
C PHE A 128 -0.27 3.82 5.58
N MET A 129 -1.37 3.95 4.80
CA MET A 129 -1.34 3.64 3.37
C MET A 129 -0.32 4.52 2.63
N PRO A 130 -0.34 5.87 2.78
CA PRO A 130 0.68 6.71 2.12
C PRO A 130 2.10 6.42 2.58
N SER A 131 2.30 6.20 3.88
CA SER A 131 3.60 5.85 4.46
C SER A 131 4.16 4.56 3.84
N ALA A 132 3.29 3.57 3.64
CA ALA A 132 3.64 2.25 3.13
C ALA A 132 3.87 2.22 1.61
N PHE A 133 3.19 3.07 0.84
CA PHE A 133 3.20 2.95 -0.63
C PHE A 133 3.60 4.21 -1.39
N ALA A 134 3.23 5.40 -0.92
CA ALA A 134 3.58 6.65 -1.57
C ALA A 134 5.03 7.09 -1.26
N VAL A 135 5.49 6.93 0.00
CA VAL A 135 6.81 7.42 0.46
C VAL A 135 7.76 6.33 0.98
N GLN A 136 7.71 5.12 0.42
CA GLN A 136 8.48 3.99 0.96
C GLN A 136 9.95 3.89 0.47
N LYS A 137 10.26 4.39 -0.75
CA LYS A 137 11.59 4.28 -1.37
C LYS A 137 12.25 5.66 -1.47
N ILE A 138 12.83 6.09 -0.37
CA ILE A 138 13.43 7.41 -0.23
C ILE A 138 14.96 7.31 -0.24
N LEU A 139 15.61 8.22 -0.97
CA LEU A 139 17.04 8.48 -0.84
C LEU A 139 17.25 9.55 0.24
N TRP A 140 17.99 9.21 1.28
CA TRP A 140 18.27 10.09 2.41
C TRP A 140 19.72 10.57 2.38
N VAL A 141 19.94 11.80 2.83
CA VAL A 141 21.28 12.34 3.15
C VAL A 141 21.39 12.57 4.64
N HIS A 142 22.60 12.46 5.19
CA HIS A 142 22.82 12.76 6.60
C HIS A 142 22.61 14.26 6.87
N ARG A 143 22.22 14.62 8.10
CA ARG A 143 21.86 16.00 8.46
C ARG A 143 23.01 17.01 8.32
N ASP A 144 24.26 16.53 8.35
CA ASP A 144 25.47 17.34 8.19
C ASP A 144 26.04 17.28 6.76
N ALA A 145 25.32 16.63 5.83
CA ALA A 145 25.75 16.55 4.44
C ALA A 145 25.88 17.97 3.86
N PRO A 146 26.94 18.25 3.08
CA PRO A 146 27.13 19.56 2.47
C PRO A 146 25.97 19.88 1.53
N ALA A 147 25.61 21.17 1.41
CA ALA A 147 24.48 21.61 0.59
C ALA A 147 24.61 21.17 -0.89
N GLU A 148 25.83 20.99 -1.37
CA GLU A 148 26.18 20.43 -2.68
C GLU A 148 25.62 19.02 -2.88
N ALA A 149 25.68 18.16 -1.85
CA ALA A 149 25.15 16.80 -1.92
C ALA A 149 23.63 16.80 -2.10
N LEU A 150 22.92 17.65 -1.34
CA LEU A 150 21.48 17.80 -1.47
C LEU A 150 21.09 18.30 -2.87
N ARG A 151 21.80 19.30 -3.38
CA ARG A 151 21.60 19.80 -4.75
C ARG A 151 21.83 18.72 -5.80
N ALA A 152 22.84 17.86 -5.63
CA ALA A 152 23.11 16.76 -6.54
C ALA A 152 21.93 15.77 -6.61
N PHE A 153 21.33 15.39 -5.48
CA PHE A 153 20.13 14.55 -5.47
C PHE A 153 18.94 15.22 -6.16
N TYR A 154 18.70 16.51 -5.91
CA TYR A 154 17.60 17.24 -6.54
C TYR A 154 17.77 17.31 -8.06
N THR A 155 18.97 17.68 -8.51
CA THR A 155 19.30 17.71 -9.94
C THR A 155 19.16 16.33 -10.57
N ALA A 156 19.63 15.26 -9.91
CA ALA A 156 19.48 13.91 -10.41
C ALA A 156 18.01 13.49 -10.53
N SER A 157 17.16 13.80 -9.55
CA SER A 157 15.71 13.54 -9.63
C SER A 157 15.06 14.30 -10.79
N ASP A 158 15.41 15.57 -10.99
CA ASP A 158 14.86 16.39 -12.07
C ASP A 158 15.31 15.91 -13.46
N LEU A 159 16.55 15.45 -13.59
CA LEU A 159 17.07 14.88 -14.83
C LEU A 159 16.42 13.52 -15.13
N LEU A 160 16.37 12.61 -14.15
CA LEU A 160 15.74 11.29 -14.32
C LEU A 160 14.25 11.40 -14.65
N GLY A 161 13.52 12.33 -14.02
CA GLY A 161 12.10 12.54 -14.31
C GLY A 161 11.82 13.04 -15.73
N LYS A 162 12.82 13.59 -16.43
CA LYS A 162 12.73 14.06 -17.83
C LYS A 162 13.36 13.09 -18.82
N ASP A 163 14.09 12.09 -18.34
CA ASP A 163 14.74 11.10 -19.19
C ASP A 163 13.70 10.13 -19.76
N LYS A 164 13.56 10.12 -21.09
CA LYS A 164 12.53 9.34 -21.77
C LYS A 164 12.72 7.84 -21.59
N GLU A 165 13.97 7.37 -21.57
CA GLU A 165 14.27 5.96 -21.42
C GLU A 165 13.91 5.49 -19.99
N PHE A 166 14.29 6.28 -18.99
CA PHE A 166 13.96 6.06 -17.60
C PHE A 166 12.43 6.04 -17.39
N VAL A 167 11.72 7.06 -17.86
CA VAL A 167 10.25 7.15 -17.71
C VAL A 167 9.56 5.99 -18.41
N THR A 168 9.99 5.60 -19.62
CA THR A 168 9.40 4.48 -20.36
C THR A 168 9.61 3.15 -19.62
N LYS A 169 10.85 2.88 -19.18
CA LYS A 169 11.18 1.64 -18.46
C LYS A 169 10.46 1.56 -17.12
N THR A 170 10.50 2.64 -16.34
CA THR A 170 9.87 2.67 -15.01
C THR A 170 8.36 2.68 -15.09
N SER A 171 7.74 3.29 -16.11
CA SER A 171 6.29 3.22 -16.29
C SER A 171 5.81 1.77 -16.44
N LYS A 172 6.50 0.98 -17.28
CA LYS A 172 6.18 -0.44 -17.49
C LYS A 172 6.36 -1.30 -16.24
N ILE A 173 7.39 -1.03 -15.43
CA ILE A 173 7.75 -1.87 -14.28
C ILE A 173 7.03 -1.41 -13.01
N LEU A 174 7.01 -0.10 -12.76
CA LEU A 174 6.56 0.50 -11.51
C LEU A 174 5.13 1.04 -11.60
N GLY A 175 4.53 1.17 -12.79
CA GLY A 175 3.16 1.69 -12.93
C GLY A 175 3.07 3.20 -13.12
N GLY A 176 4.17 3.84 -13.54
CA GLY A 176 4.17 5.25 -13.97
C GLY A 176 4.14 6.27 -12.83
N TYR A 177 4.44 5.85 -11.60
CA TYR A 177 4.48 6.77 -10.47
C TYR A 177 5.58 7.83 -10.65
N PRO A 178 5.28 9.12 -10.41
CA PRO A 178 6.25 10.18 -10.58
C PRO A 178 7.35 10.11 -9.52
N LEU A 179 8.56 10.52 -9.90
CA LEU A 179 9.60 10.81 -8.91
C LEU A 179 9.23 12.06 -8.12
N MET A 180 9.33 11.96 -6.79
CA MET A 180 9.19 13.11 -5.90
C MET A 180 10.57 13.71 -5.63
N ARG A 181 10.75 14.97 -6.02
CA ARG A 181 11.93 15.76 -5.65
C ARG A 181 11.86 16.09 -4.16
N GLY A 182 13.02 16.22 -3.50
CA GLY A 182 13.11 16.35 -2.05
C GLY A 182 12.27 17.46 -1.42
N ASP A 183 12.13 18.62 -2.07
CA ASP A 183 11.30 19.73 -1.60
C ASP A 183 9.79 19.40 -1.57
N ARG A 184 9.32 18.61 -2.53
CA ARG A 184 7.95 18.08 -2.54
C ARG A 184 7.79 16.89 -1.60
N LEU A 185 8.82 16.04 -1.56
CA LEU A 185 8.86 14.83 -0.75
C LEU A 185 8.85 15.13 0.76
N GLU A 186 9.55 16.17 1.21
CA GLU A 186 9.65 16.52 2.64
C GLU A 186 8.27 16.80 3.25
N LYS A 187 7.42 17.58 2.55
CA LYS A 187 6.04 17.83 2.97
C LYS A 187 5.26 16.52 3.10
N THR A 188 5.35 15.64 2.11
CA THR A 188 4.66 14.35 2.11
C THR A 188 5.16 13.44 3.23
N ILE A 189 6.47 13.41 3.50
CA ILE A 189 7.06 12.66 4.62
C ILE A 189 6.52 13.17 5.96
N LEU A 190 6.53 14.49 6.17
CA LEU A 190 6.03 15.07 7.42
C LEU A 190 4.55 14.76 7.66
N GLN A 191 3.74 14.77 6.60
CA GLN A 191 2.34 14.38 6.68
C GLN A 191 2.15 12.89 6.94
N ALA A 192 2.89 12.04 6.22
CA ALA A 192 2.77 10.59 6.32
C ALA A 192 3.25 10.07 7.69
N PHE A 193 4.31 10.65 8.25
CA PHE A 193 4.95 10.16 9.48
C PHE A 193 4.41 10.79 10.75
N GLN A 194 3.45 11.71 10.65
CA GLN A 194 2.73 12.25 11.80
C GLN A 194 1.55 11.33 12.16
N ILE A 195 1.77 10.51 13.18
CA ILE A 195 0.73 9.67 13.78
C ILE A 195 0.40 10.22 15.16
N ASP A 196 -0.85 10.65 15.36
CA ASP A 196 -1.28 11.14 16.65
C ASP A 196 -1.25 10.03 17.72
N ALA A 197 -1.08 10.43 18.99
CA ALA A 197 -0.92 9.47 20.08
C ALA A 197 -2.12 8.53 20.27
N GLN A 198 -3.32 8.94 19.87
CA GLN A 198 -4.51 8.10 19.96
C GLN A 198 -4.50 7.02 18.87
N THR A 199 -4.16 7.37 17.63
CA THR A 199 -3.98 6.40 16.54
C THR A 199 -2.84 5.43 16.85
N GLN A 200 -1.72 5.91 17.39
CA GLN A 200 -0.62 5.03 17.82
C GLN A 200 -1.08 4.01 18.87
N ARG A 201 -1.77 4.46 19.93
CA ARG A 201 -2.31 3.55 20.96
C ARG A 201 -3.29 2.55 20.36
N PHE A 202 -4.20 3.00 19.51
CA PHE A 202 -5.17 2.14 18.85
C PHE A 202 -4.48 1.04 18.03
N VAL A 203 -3.50 1.39 17.18
CA VAL A 203 -2.78 0.41 16.36
C VAL A 203 -2.04 -0.59 17.24
N ARG A 204 -1.30 -0.12 18.26
CA ARG A 204 -0.58 -0.99 19.20
C ARG A 204 -1.51 -1.98 19.89
N GLU A 205 -2.65 -1.51 20.40
CA GLU A 205 -3.63 -2.38 21.04
C GLU A 205 -4.27 -3.36 20.06
N TRP A 206 -4.65 -2.91 18.85
CA TRP A 206 -5.28 -3.75 17.85
C TRP A 206 -4.35 -4.87 17.40
N VAL A 207 -3.10 -4.56 17.03
CA VAL A 207 -2.13 -5.59 16.60
C VAL A 207 -1.73 -6.51 17.76
N GLY A 208 -1.62 -5.97 18.97
CA GLY A 208 -1.33 -6.76 20.17
C GLY A 208 -2.46 -7.73 20.54
N LYS A 209 -3.73 -7.30 20.44
CA LYS A 209 -4.89 -8.14 20.74
C LYS A 209 -5.16 -9.17 19.65
N LYS A 210 -5.16 -8.75 18.38
CA LYS A 210 -5.59 -9.60 17.26
C LYS A 210 -4.48 -10.50 16.72
N TYR A 211 -3.23 -10.02 16.73
CA TYR A 211 -2.09 -10.73 16.14
C TYR A 211 -1.00 -11.07 17.15
N HIS A 212 -1.26 -10.85 18.45
CA HIS A 212 -0.33 -11.16 19.54
C HIS A 212 1.06 -10.52 19.40
N VAL A 213 1.13 -9.37 18.71
CA VAL A 213 2.38 -8.61 18.53
C VAL A 213 2.73 -7.89 19.82
N LYS A 214 3.99 -7.99 20.24
CA LYS A 214 4.57 -7.16 21.30
C LYS A 214 5.43 -6.09 20.64
N LEU A 215 5.07 -4.83 20.88
CA LEU A 215 5.86 -3.68 20.46
C LEU A 215 6.59 -3.17 21.70
N ASP A 216 7.89 -3.35 21.72
CA ASP A 216 8.83 -2.75 22.66
C ASP A 216 8.99 -1.23 22.45
#